data_AF-E3UH34-F1
#
_entry.id   AF-E3UH34-F1
#
_cell.length_a   1.000
_cell.length_b   1.000
_cell.length_c   1.000
_cell.angle_alpha   90.00
_cell.angle_beta   90.00
_cell.angle_gamma   90.00
#
_symmetry.space_group_name_H-M   'P 1'
#
loop_
_entity.id
_entity.type
_entity.pdbx_description
1 polymer ?
#
loop_
_entity_poly.entity_id
_entity_poly.type
_entity_poly.pdbx_seq_one_letter_code
_entity_poly.pdbx_strand_id
1 'polypeptide(L)'
;MIFRKYVAAIALGFSAFLPTVGHASMELAQKNACMTCHAVDKKLVGPAYADVAKKYAGQKDAEATLVASIKKGGSGKWGAIPMPAQAALSETDAKTLAKWILSSK
;
A
#
# COMPACT_ATOMS: atom_id res chain seq x y z
N MET A 1 -28.94 52.59 8.45
CA MET A 1 -29.02 51.12 8.60
C MET A 1 -28.94 50.50 7.21
N ILE A 2 -27.73 50.18 6.75
CA ILE A 2 -27.24 48.82 6.46
C ILE A 2 -28.06 48.11 5.36
N PHE A 3 -27.69 48.32 4.09
CA PHE A 3 -27.91 47.31 3.05
C PHE A 3 -26.55 47.04 2.38
N ARG A 4 -25.81 46.17 3.05
CA ARG A 4 -24.46 45.76 2.69
C ARG A 4 -24.54 44.38 2.07
N LYS A 5 -24.04 44.28 0.83
CA LYS A 5 -23.40 43.10 0.23
C LYS A 5 -24.22 41.82 0.16
N TYR A 6 -24.67 41.42 -1.03
CA TYR A 6 -24.64 40.00 -1.45
C TYR A 6 -24.39 39.92 -2.97
N VAL A 7 -23.11 40.06 -3.35
CA VAL A 7 -22.62 39.60 -4.65
C VAL A 7 -22.55 38.07 -4.56
N ALA A 8 -23.40 37.39 -5.32
CA ALA A 8 -23.38 35.94 -5.44
C ALA A 8 -22.14 35.50 -6.22
N ALA A 9 -21.14 34.94 -5.53
CA ALA A 9 -20.03 34.25 -6.15
C ALA A 9 -20.38 32.75 -6.24
N ILE A 10 -20.67 32.28 -7.46
CA ILE A 10 -20.81 30.86 -7.78
C ILE A 10 -19.38 30.29 -7.86
N ALA A 11 -18.95 29.60 -6.81
CA ALA A 11 -17.70 28.84 -6.84
C ALA A 11 -17.98 27.46 -7.47
N LEU A 12 -17.40 27.21 -8.64
CA LEU A 12 -17.36 25.92 -9.32
C LEU A 12 -16.68 24.88 -8.42
N GLY A 13 -17.42 23.86 -8.01
CA GLY A 13 -16.90 22.73 -7.25
C GLY A 13 -15.96 21.89 -8.11
N PHE A 14 -14.68 21.86 -7.75
CA PHE A 14 -13.69 20.94 -8.31
C PHE A 14 -13.87 19.59 -7.61
N SER A 15 -14.66 18.68 -8.20
CA SER A 15 -14.75 17.30 -7.73
C SER A 15 -13.40 16.61 -7.92
N ALA A 16 -12.61 16.51 -6.86
CA ALA A 16 -11.37 15.77 -6.85
C ALA A 16 -11.67 14.27 -7.06
N PHE A 17 -11.31 13.76 -8.23
CA PHE A 17 -11.37 12.34 -8.55
C PHE A 17 -10.23 11.64 -7.79
N LEU A 18 -10.55 10.98 -6.68
CA LEU A 18 -9.58 10.15 -5.96
C LEU A 18 -9.33 8.87 -6.77
N PRO A 19 -8.09 8.58 -7.20
CA PRO A 19 -7.81 7.40 -8.00
C PRO A 19 -8.05 6.13 -7.17
N THR A 20 -8.64 5.13 -7.81
CA THR A 20 -9.03 3.81 -7.29
C THR A 20 -7.84 2.87 -7.03
N VAL A 21 -6.71 3.40 -6.55
CA VAL A 21 -5.42 2.69 -6.41
C VAL A 21 -5.49 1.42 -5.53
N GLY A 22 -6.45 1.35 -4.61
CA GLY A 22 -6.61 0.22 -3.69
C GLY A 22 -7.06 -1.09 -4.36
N HIS A 23 -7.98 -1.02 -5.33
CA HIS A 23 -8.56 -2.24 -5.93
C HIS A 23 -7.58 -2.91 -6.90
N ALA A 24 -6.93 -2.11 -7.75
CA ALA A 24 -5.93 -2.60 -8.71
C ALA A 24 -4.72 -3.26 -8.03
N SER A 25 -4.32 -2.76 -6.87
CA SER A 25 -3.18 -3.30 -6.11
C SER A 25 -3.51 -4.65 -5.45
N MET A 26 -4.74 -4.83 -4.98
CA MET A 26 -5.22 -6.13 -4.46
C MET A 26 -5.26 -7.18 -5.57
N GLU A 27 -5.78 -6.81 -6.75
CA GLU A 27 -5.79 -7.70 -7.91
C GLU A 27 -4.36 -8.09 -8.34
N LEU A 28 -3.42 -7.13 -8.35
CA LEU A 28 -2.01 -7.39 -8.61
C LEU A 28 -1.40 -8.36 -7.57
N ALA A 29 -1.72 -8.18 -6.29
CA ALA A 29 -1.26 -9.07 -5.22
C ALA A 29 -1.83 -10.49 -5.37
N GLN A 30 -3.09 -10.62 -5.78
CA GLN A 30 -3.72 -11.91 -6.06
C GLN A 30 -3.09 -12.60 -7.27
N LYS A 31 -2.89 -11.87 -8.38
CA LYS A 31 -2.23 -12.38 -9.61
C LYS A 31 -0.82 -12.90 -9.33
N ASN A 32 -0.12 -12.30 -8.38
CA ASN A 32 1.23 -12.71 -7.97
C ASN A 32 1.24 -13.60 -6.72
N ALA A 33 0.11 -14.23 -6.39
CA ALA A 33 -0.06 -15.21 -5.29
C ALA A 33 0.36 -14.70 -3.90
N CYS A 34 0.48 -13.38 -3.70
CA CYS A 34 0.90 -12.81 -2.42
C CYS A 34 -0.12 -13.13 -1.31
N MET A 35 -1.40 -13.19 -1.69
CA MET A 35 -2.52 -13.46 -0.77
C MET A 35 -2.59 -14.91 -0.25
N THR A 36 -1.76 -15.81 -0.79
CA THR A 36 -1.63 -17.18 -0.26
C THR A 36 -0.90 -17.20 1.09
N CYS A 37 0.04 -16.28 1.29
CA CYS A 37 0.86 -16.20 2.49
C CYS A 37 0.54 -14.98 3.35
N HIS A 38 -0.12 -13.97 2.80
CA HIS A 38 -0.45 -12.73 3.48
C HIS A 38 -1.96 -12.43 3.39
N ALA A 39 -2.47 -11.76 4.41
CA ALA A 39 -3.78 -11.11 4.36
C ALA A 39 -3.62 -9.64 4.75
N VAL A 40 -4.66 -8.84 4.50
CA VAL A 40 -4.63 -7.41 4.82
C VAL A 40 -4.56 -7.19 6.33
N ASP A 41 -5.41 -7.89 7.08
CA ASP A 41 -5.77 -7.57 8.47
C ASP A 41 -5.41 -8.67 9.49
N LYS A 42 -4.97 -9.84 9.02
CA LYS A 42 -4.61 -10.97 9.87
C LYS A 42 -3.33 -11.65 9.43
N LYS A 43 -2.58 -12.16 10.41
CA LYS A 43 -1.40 -12.98 10.16
C LYS A 43 -1.82 -14.32 9.56
N LEU A 44 -1.10 -14.75 8.52
CA LEU A 44 -1.19 -16.09 7.95
C LEU A 44 0.18 -16.78 8.11
N VAL A 45 0.83 -17.12 7.00
CA VAL A 45 2.24 -17.57 7.00
C VAL A 45 3.15 -16.36 7.22
N GLY A 46 2.93 -15.30 6.44
CA GLY A 46 3.53 -14.00 6.61
C GLY A 46 2.71 -13.07 7.52
N PRO A 47 3.27 -11.89 7.87
CA PRO A 47 2.55 -10.87 8.63
C PRO A 47 1.32 -10.35 7.86
N ALA A 48 0.35 -9.81 8.60
CA ALA A 48 -0.71 -8.99 8.01
C ALA A 48 -0.10 -7.76 7.32
N TYR A 49 -0.66 -7.30 6.21
CA TYR A 49 -0.18 -6.07 5.58
C TYR A 49 -0.37 -4.84 6.48
N ALA A 50 -1.42 -4.79 7.28
CA ALA A 50 -1.62 -3.76 8.31
C ALA A 50 -0.48 -3.74 9.35
N ASP A 51 0.05 -4.91 9.74
CA ASP A 51 1.20 -4.99 10.65
C ASP A 51 2.48 -4.50 9.97
N VAL A 52 2.65 -4.80 8.68
CA VAL A 52 3.77 -4.27 7.88
C VAL A 52 3.67 -2.75 7.81
N ALA A 53 2.52 -2.20 7.43
CA ALA A 53 2.27 -0.75 7.39
C ALA A 53 2.60 -0.10 8.73
N LYS A 54 2.10 -0.67 9.83
CA LYS A 54 2.34 -0.17 11.18
C LYS A 54 3.82 -0.19 11.56
N LYS A 55 4.55 -1.27 11.26
CA LYS A 55 5.98 -1.39 11.58
C LYS A 55 6.83 -0.35 10.84
N TYR A 56 6.50 -0.05 9.59
CA TYR A 56 7.27 0.86 8.74
C TYR A 56 6.73 2.30 8.69
N ALA A 57 5.67 2.60 9.42
CA ALA A 57 5.08 3.94 9.48
C ALA A 57 6.13 4.99 9.86
N GLY A 58 6.22 6.06 9.07
CA GLY A 58 7.14 7.18 9.29
C GLY A 58 8.60 6.94 8.87
N GLN A 59 8.96 5.74 8.40
CA GLN A 59 10.31 5.46 7.92
C GLN A 59 10.49 5.95 6.48
N LYS A 60 11.51 6.78 6.23
CA LYS A 60 11.76 7.41 4.92
C LYS A 60 12.11 6.39 3.82
N ASP A 61 12.68 5.26 4.20
CA ASP A 61 13.17 4.19 3.33
C ASP A 61 12.23 2.97 3.30
N ALA A 62 11.02 3.08 3.86
CA ALA A 62 10.05 2.00 3.95
C ALA A 62 9.74 1.36 2.59
N GLU A 63 9.42 2.18 1.57
CA GLU A 63 9.08 1.67 0.23
C GLU A 63 10.24 0.88 -0.37
N ALA A 64 11.45 1.46 -0.37
CA ALA A 64 12.64 0.82 -0.92
C ALA A 64 12.97 -0.50 -0.18
N THR A 65 12.82 -0.50 1.15
CA THR A 65 13.01 -1.69 1.98
C THR A 65 12.01 -2.80 1.66
N LEU A 66 10.74 -2.45 1.45
CA LEU A 66 9.71 -3.41 1.08
C LEU A 66 9.92 -3.95 -0.34
N VAL A 67 10.25 -3.11 -1.31
CA VAL A 67 10.60 -3.54 -2.67
C VAL A 67 11.75 -4.54 -2.65
N ALA A 68 12.82 -4.24 -1.92
CA ALA A 68 13.95 -5.15 -1.76
C ALA A 68 13.54 -6.47 -1.12
N SER A 69 12.72 -6.43 -0.07
CA SER A 69 12.21 -7.62 0.62
C SER A 69 11.34 -8.47 -0.31
N ILE A 70 10.42 -7.86 -1.06
CA ILE A 70 9.53 -8.56 -2.02
C ILE A 70 10.37 -9.26 -3.08
N LYS A 71 11.30 -8.55 -3.73
CA LYS A 71 12.08 -9.11 -4.84
C LYS A 71 13.10 -10.16 -4.40
N LYS A 72 13.78 -9.94 -3.26
CA LYS A 72 14.88 -10.79 -2.79
C LYS A 72 14.45 -11.84 -1.77
N GLY A 73 13.22 -11.77 -1.28
CA GLY A 73 12.78 -12.56 -0.14
C GLY A 73 13.42 -12.06 1.16
N GLY A 74 13.25 -12.84 2.23
CA GLY A 74 13.86 -12.53 3.52
C GLY A 74 13.52 -13.56 4.58
N SER A 75 14.24 -13.52 5.70
CA SER A 75 14.01 -14.40 6.85
C SER A 75 14.23 -13.65 8.16
N GLY A 76 13.71 -14.18 9.27
CA GLY A 76 13.96 -13.71 10.64
C GLY A 76 13.18 -12.46 11.06
N LYS A 77 12.86 -11.53 10.15
CA LYS A 77 12.20 -10.25 10.49
C LYS A 77 10.79 -10.41 11.08
N TRP A 78 10.08 -11.47 10.70
CA TRP A 78 8.67 -11.70 11.05
C TRP A 78 8.41 -13.09 11.65
N GLY A 79 9.46 -13.91 11.80
CA GLY A 79 9.37 -15.29 12.24
C GLY A 79 10.43 -16.17 11.60
N ALA A 80 10.34 -17.48 11.88
CA ALA A 80 11.28 -18.48 11.38
C ALA A 80 11.05 -18.88 9.92
N ILE A 81 9.85 -18.68 9.38
CA ILE A 81 9.52 -19.05 8.00
C ILE A 81 10.05 -17.97 7.04
N PRO A 82 10.93 -18.31 6.09
CA PRO A 82 11.44 -17.35 5.11
C PRO A 82 10.37 -17.03 4.06
N MET A 83 10.33 -15.77 3.62
CA MET A 83 9.60 -15.36 2.42
C MET A 83 10.47 -15.63 1.19
N PRO A 84 10.01 -16.46 0.22
CA PRO A 84 10.75 -16.69 -1.02
C PRO A 84 10.89 -15.42 -1.87
N ALA A 85 11.96 -15.35 -2.65
CA ALA A 85 12.19 -14.26 -3.60
C ALA A 85 11.14 -14.23 -4.71
N GLN A 86 10.50 -13.08 -4.93
CA GLN A 86 9.57 -12.87 -6.04
C GLN A 86 10.33 -12.34 -7.27
N ALA A 87 11.29 -13.13 -7.77
CA ALA A 87 12.23 -12.70 -8.81
C ALA A 87 11.57 -12.40 -10.17
N ALA A 88 10.45 -13.06 -10.47
CA ALA A 88 9.68 -12.84 -11.69
C ALA A 88 8.83 -11.56 -11.65
N LEU A 89 8.66 -10.94 -10.48
CA LEU A 89 7.89 -9.71 -10.33
C LEU A 89 8.68 -8.52 -10.88
N SER A 90 8.03 -7.71 -11.70
CA SER A 90 8.64 -6.49 -12.24
C SER A 90 8.96 -5.50 -11.11
N GLU A 91 9.96 -4.64 -11.32
CA GLU A 91 10.29 -3.62 -10.32
C GLU A 91 9.14 -2.61 -10.12
N THR A 92 8.42 -2.29 -11.19
CA THR A 92 7.25 -1.41 -11.15
C THR A 92 6.15 -2.02 -10.29
N ASP A 93 5.82 -3.29 -10.50
CA ASP A 93 4.79 -3.98 -9.71
C ASP A 93 5.20 -4.12 -8.25
N ALA A 94 6.48 -4.42 -7.99
CA ALA A 94 7.01 -4.46 -6.62
C ALA A 94 6.86 -3.10 -5.91
N LYS A 95 7.11 -1.98 -6.59
CA LYS A 95 6.89 -0.63 -6.06
C LYS A 95 5.41 -0.35 -5.81
N THR A 96 4.54 -0.72 -6.75
CA THR A 96 3.09 -0.58 -6.60
C THR A 96 2.58 -1.34 -5.37
N LEU A 97 2.98 -2.61 -5.22
CA LEU A 97 2.63 -3.43 -4.07
C LEU A 97 3.21 -2.89 -2.77
N ALA A 98 4.48 -2.46 -2.75
CA ALA A 98 5.10 -1.88 -1.56
C ALA A 98 4.33 -0.65 -1.06
N LYS A 99 3.96 0.28 -1.97
CA LYS A 99 3.15 1.45 -1.62
C LYS A 99 1.77 1.08 -1.08
N TRP A 100 1.12 0.11 -1.69
CA TRP A 100 -0.19 -0.37 -1.24
C TRP A 100 -0.11 -1.07 0.13
N ILE A 101 0.92 -1.88 0.36
CA ILE A 101 1.15 -2.51 1.66
C ILE A 101 1.37 -1.44 2.74
N LEU A 102 2.15 -0.38 2.46
CA LEU A 102 2.38 0.72 3.42
C LEU A 102 1.13 1.54 3.73
N SER A 103 0.11 1.51 2.88
CA SER A 103 -1.17 2.17 3.12
C SER A 103 -2.26 1.24 3.68
N SER A 104 -1.96 -0.05 3.84
CA SER A 104 -2.91 -1.05 4.34
C SER A 104 -3.18 -0.84 5.83
N LYS A 105 -4.44 -0.92 6.23
CA LYS A 105 -4.91 -0.71 7.61
C LYS A 105 -5.78 -1.87 8.06
#